data_AF-A0A8J6ET79-F1
#
_entry.id   AF-A0A8J6ET79-F1
#
_cell.length_a   1.000
_cell.length_b   1.000
_cell.length_c   1.000
_cell.angle_alpha   90.00
_cell.angle_beta   90.00
_cell.angle_gamma   90.00
#
_symmetry.space_group_name_H-M   'P 1'
#
loop_
_entity.id
_entity.type
_entity.pdbx_description
1 polymer ?
#
loop_
_entity_poly.entity_id
_entity_poly.type
_entity_poly.pdbx_seq_one_letter_code
_entity_poly.pdbx_strand_id
1 'polypeptide(L)'
;MRCRSHSSVQRSGFLTMFEDVSGLGAWHRRWCLLSEKTLSFWAYPDQVNCKEPLGRINLINCTSEKVEAAQRESCARPHTMELVTMRPQREDDTDTLVTQRRGMLCFTKIWLSADTREEKQLWMDSLNQMLLDLRTWKTSPGKVRSQV
;
A
#
# COMPACT_ATOMS: atom_id res chain seq x y z
N MET A 1 -12.46 -19.62 -19.02
CA MET A 1 -12.99 -18.79 -17.92
C MET A 1 -11.82 -18.23 -17.12
N ARG A 2 -11.66 -16.90 -17.07
CA ARG A 2 -10.68 -16.26 -16.16
C ARG A 2 -11.41 -15.93 -14.86
N CYS A 3 -11.28 -16.77 -13.83
CA CYS A 3 -11.72 -16.40 -12.48
C CYS A 3 -10.80 -15.27 -12.01
N ARG A 4 -11.31 -14.03 -12.02
CA ARG A 4 -10.60 -12.90 -11.43
C ARG A 4 -10.92 -12.90 -9.94
N SER A 5 -9.94 -13.23 -9.11
CA SER A 5 -9.98 -13.08 -7.65
C SER A 5 -9.96 -11.59 -7.30
N HIS A 6 -11.10 -10.90 -7.41
CA HIS A 6 -11.23 -9.55 -6.88
C HIS A 6 -11.54 -9.66 -5.39
N SER A 7 -10.68 -9.11 -4.53
CA SER A 7 -11.12 -8.77 -3.18
C SER A 7 -12.26 -7.77 -3.30
N SER A 8 -13.33 -7.98 -2.53
CA SER A 8 -14.46 -7.04 -2.45
C SER A 8 -14.15 -5.83 -1.57
N VAL A 9 -12.99 -5.82 -0.90
CA VAL A 9 -12.58 -4.72 -0.04
C VAL A 9 -12.37 -3.46 -0.87
N GLN A 10 -13.17 -2.45 -0.58
CA GLN A 10 -12.99 -1.10 -1.08
C GLN A 10 -13.05 -0.11 0.06
N ARG A 11 -12.17 0.89 0.02
CA ARG A 11 -12.18 2.02 0.95
C ARG A 11 -11.66 3.26 0.25
N SER A 12 -12.30 4.38 0.49
CA SER A 12 -11.77 5.68 0.10
C SER A 12 -11.84 6.67 1.25
N GLY A 13 -10.98 7.68 1.20
CA GLY A 13 -10.86 8.68 2.25
C GLY A 13 -9.53 9.40 2.16
N PHE A 14 -9.38 10.46 2.95
CA PHE A 14 -8.11 11.16 3.05
C PHE A 14 -7.11 10.39 3.92
N LEU A 15 -5.86 10.38 3.48
CA LEU A 15 -4.69 10.01 4.27
C LEU A 15 -3.61 11.05 4.05
N THR A 16 -2.84 11.35 5.09
CA THR A 16 -1.62 12.16 4.95
C THR A 16 -0.44 11.21 4.75
N MET A 17 0.19 11.27 3.59
CA MET A 17 1.26 10.36 3.18
C MET A 17 2.62 11.05 3.38
N PHE A 18 3.61 10.31 3.89
CA PHE A 18 4.98 10.80 3.94
C PHE A 18 5.67 10.56 2.59
N GLU A 19 6.27 11.60 2.03
CA GLU A 19 6.98 11.60 0.75
C GLU A 19 8.38 12.21 0.95
N ASP A 20 9.36 11.67 0.23
CA ASP A 20 10.65 12.34 0.06
C ASP A 20 10.50 13.41 -1.03
N VAL A 21 10.79 14.65 -0.67
CA VAL A 21 10.81 15.80 -1.57
C VAL A 21 12.22 16.36 -1.58
N SER A 22 13.02 15.90 -2.54
CA SER A 22 14.41 16.37 -2.74
C SER A 22 15.31 16.18 -1.51
N GLY A 23 15.19 15.03 -0.84
CA GLY A 23 15.94 14.69 0.37
C GLY A 23 15.34 15.23 1.66
N LEU A 24 14.19 15.91 1.58
CA LEU A 24 13.45 16.41 2.74
C LEU A 24 12.14 15.65 2.90
N GLY A 25 11.83 15.27 4.14
CA GLY A 25 10.59 14.60 4.46
C GLY A 25 9.40 15.57 4.48
N ALA A 26 8.36 15.27 3.70
CA ALA A 26 7.13 16.06 3.67
C ALA A 26 5.89 15.18 3.88
N TRP A 27 4.86 15.75 4.50
CA TRP A 27 3.58 15.09 4.69
C TRP A 27 2.53 15.74 3.80
N HIS A 28 1.96 14.96 2.86
CA HIS A 28 0.97 15.44 1.92
C HIS A 28 -0.38 14.75 2.12
N ARG A 29 -1.44 15.55 2.30
CA ARG A 29 -2.80 15.05 2.35
C ARG A 29 -3.23 14.62 0.94
N ARG A 30 -3.63 13.37 0.79
CA ARG A 30 -4.06 12.75 -0.47
C ARG A 30 -5.43 12.11 -0.31
N TRP A 31 -6.23 12.16 -1.36
CA TRP A 31 -7.42 11.32 -1.46
C TRP A 31 -6.98 9.92 -1.89
N CYS A 32 -7.23 8.92 -1.07
CA CYS A 32 -6.81 7.55 -1.30
C CYS A 32 -8.01 6.66 -1.65
N LEU A 33 -7.80 5.71 -2.55
CA LEU A 33 -8.76 4.66 -2.92
C LEU A 33 -8.04 3.32 -2.88
N LEU A 34 -8.44 2.47 -1.94
CA LEU A 34 -8.13 1.05 -1.92
C LEU A 34 -9.18 0.32 -2.75
N SER A 35 -8.74 -0.35 -3.82
CA SER A 35 -9.60 -1.22 -4.62
C SER A 35 -8.76 -2.29 -5.30
N GLU A 36 -9.36 -3.47 -5.49
CA GLU A 36 -8.78 -4.69 -6.07
C GLU A 36 -7.55 -5.24 -5.34
N LYS A 37 -6.42 -4.54 -5.45
CA LYS A 37 -5.10 -4.89 -4.91
C LYS A 37 -4.16 -3.68 -4.79
N THR A 38 -4.70 -2.48 -5.06
CA THR A 38 -3.92 -1.26 -5.21
C THR A 38 -4.50 -0.18 -4.33
N LEU A 39 -3.63 0.54 -3.62
CA LEU A 39 -3.96 1.82 -3.00
C LEU A 39 -3.52 2.92 -3.96
N SER A 40 -4.48 3.55 -4.64
CA SER A 40 -4.25 4.67 -5.55
C SER A 40 -4.52 5.98 -4.83
N PHE A 41 -3.83 7.06 -5.19
CA PHE A 41 -4.01 8.35 -4.52
C PHE A 41 -3.93 9.56 -5.44
N TRP A 42 -4.71 10.58 -5.12
CA TRP A 42 -4.85 11.85 -5.85
C TRP A 42 -4.70 13.03 -4.89
N ALA A 43 -4.60 14.25 -5.42
CA ALA A 43 -4.66 15.44 -4.57
C ALA A 43 -6.06 15.62 -3.97
N TYR A 44 -7.10 15.34 -4.77
CA TYR A 44 -8.51 15.60 -4.43
C TYR A 44 -9.46 14.52 -4.97
N PRO A 45 -10.63 14.31 -4.35
CA PRO A 45 -11.58 13.26 -4.73
C PRO A 45 -12.21 13.43 -6.13
N ASP A 46 -12.42 14.65 -6.59
CA ASP A 46 -12.97 14.97 -7.92
C ASP A 46 -12.07 14.50 -9.07
N GLN A 47 -10.79 14.26 -8.78
CA GLN A 47 -9.81 13.81 -9.77
C GLN A 47 -9.94 12.33 -10.14
N VAL A 48 -10.62 11.52 -9.33
CA VAL A 48 -10.69 10.04 -9.49
C VAL A 48 -11.22 9.63 -10.87
N ASN A 49 -12.15 10.39 -11.44
CA ASN A 49 -12.80 10.07 -12.71
C ASN A 49 -12.25 10.85 -13.90
N CYS A 50 -11.32 11.78 -13.70
CA CYS A 50 -10.85 12.68 -14.76
C CYS A 50 -9.32 12.75 -14.89
N LYS A 51 -8.56 12.22 -13.94
CA LYS A 51 -7.09 12.20 -13.95
C LYS A 51 -6.54 10.86 -13.46
N GLU A 52 -5.38 10.49 -14.00
CA GLU A 52 -4.58 9.42 -13.43
C GLU A 52 -4.18 9.76 -11.98
N PRO A 53 -4.06 8.74 -11.10
CA PRO A 53 -3.57 8.96 -9.75
C PRO A 53 -2.13 9.48 -9.75
N LEU A 54 -1.79 10.28 -8.74
CA LEU A 54 -0.42 10.73 -8.48
C LEU A 54 0.52 9.55 -8.23
N GLY A 55 -0.01 8.47 -7.66
CA GLY A 55 0.73 7.23 -7.49
C GLY A 55 -0.16 6.05 -7.12
N ARG A 56 0.45 4.88 -7.15
CA ARG A 56 -0.19 3.58 -6.88
C ARG A 56 0.73 2.73 -6.03
N ILE A 57 0.21 2.17 -4.95
CA ILE A 57 0.89 1.18 -4.13
C ILE A 57 0.24 -0.18 -4.42
N ASN A 58 0.99 -1.07 -5.08
CA ASN A 58 0.52 -2.42 -5.38
C ASN A 58 0.75 -3.33 -4.18
N LEU A 59 -0.32 -3.77 -3.53
CA LEU A 59 -0.27 -4.57 -2.30
C LEU A 59 0.20 -6.01 -2.55
N ILE A 60 0.26 -6.48 -3.80
CA ILE A 60 0.94 -7.74 -4.14
C ILE A 60 2.41 -7.72 -3.71
N ASN A 61 3.03 -6.53 -3.77
CA ASN A 61 4.43 -6.31 -3.44
C ASN A 61 4.65 -6.05 -1.94
N CYS A 62 3.60 -6.06 -1.12
CA CYS A 62 3.70 -5.84 0.31
C CYS A 62 4.44 -7.02 0.98
N THR A 63 5.51 -6.71 1.71
CA THR A 63 6.29 -7.69 2.48
C THR A 63 5.84 -7.79 3.93
N SER A 64 5.15 -6.76 4.46
CA SER A 64 4.62 -6.75 5.82
C SER A 64 3.53 -7.82 5.97
N GLU A 65 3.62 -8.68 6.99
CA GLU A 65 2.55 -9.67 7.27
C GLU A 65 1.20 -8.99 7.51
N LYS A 66 1.20 -7.87 8.23
CA LYS A 66 0.04 -7.00 8.39
C LYS A 66 0.52 -5.56 8.39
N VAL A 67 -0.37 -4.67 8.00
CA VAL A 67 -0.26 -3.23 8.23
C VAL A 67 -0.52 -2.98 9.71
N GLU A 68 0.43 -2.30 10.34
CA GLU A 68 0.41 -1.99 11.78
C GLU A 68 0.62 -0.50 12.01
N ALA A 69 0.44 -0.05 13.25
CA ALA A 69 0.81 1.29 13.63
C ALA A 69 2.33 1.49 13.45
N ALA A 70 2.74 2.64 12.95
CA ALA A 70 4.14 2.99 12.85
C ALA A 70 4.77 3.05 14.26
N GLN A 71 6.00 2.55 14.40
CA GLN A 71 6.75 2.64 15.64
C GLN A 71 7.06 4.10 15.96
N ARG A 72 6.89 4.50 17.23
CA ARG A 72 7.00 5.90 17.65
C ARG A 72 8.42 6.45 17.48
N GLU A 73 9.41 5.58 17.60
CA GLU A 73 10.83 5.87 17.40
C GLU A 73 11.13 6.18 15.92
N SER A 74 10.35 5.60 15.00
CA SER A 74 10.48 5.83 13.56
C SER A 74 9.60 6.98 13.06
N CYS A 75 8.41 7.15 13.64
CA CYS A 75 7.45 8.17 13.23
C CYS A 75 6.68 8.72 14.43
N ALA A 76 6.91 10.00 14.74
CA ALA A 76 6.21 10.69 15.83
C ALA A 76 4.78 11.14 15.47
N ARG A 77 4.40 11.11 14.18
CA ARG A 77 3.09 11.59 13.73
C ARG A 77 1.98 10.67 14.24
N PRO A 78 0.95 11.20 14.91
CA PRO A 78 -0.14 10.39 15.43
C PRO A 78 -0.90 9.71 14.30
N HIS A 79 -1.58 8.63 14.67
CA HIS A 79 -2.48 7.88 13.77
C HIS A 79 -1.81 7.35 12.50
N THR A 80 -0.49 7.16 12.54
CA THR A 80 0.29 6.66 11.41
C THR A 80 0.30 5.13 11.40
N MET A 81 0.01 4.56 10.23
CA MET A 81 0.21 3.15 9.91
C MET A 81 1.40 3.00 8.94
N GLU A 82 2.08 1.85 9.01
CA GLU A 82 3.25 1.52 8.20
C GLU A 82 3.01 0.24 7.40
N LEU A 83 3.46 0.24 6.15
CA LEU A 83 3.63 -0.96 5.35
C LEU A 83 4.92 -0.86 4.52
N VAL A 84 5.50 -2.01 4.20
CA VAL A 84 6.71 -2.09 3.36
C VAL A 84 6.38 -2.84 2.08
N THR A 85 6.80 -2.30 0.94
CA THR A 85 6.73 -2.97 -0.34
C THR A 85 8.11 -3.29 -0.88
N MET A 86 8.22 -4.36 -1.66
CA MET A 86 9.46 -4.79 -2.28
C MET A 86 9.23 -5.05 -3.77
N ARG A 87 10.16 -4.60 -4.60
CA ARG A 87 10.19 -4.90 -6.04
C ARG A 87 11.62 -5.03 -6.55
N PRO A 88 11.84 -5.65 -7.72
CA PRO A 88 13.11 -5.56 -8.42
C PRO A 88 13.52 -4.10 -8.62
N GLN A 89 14.82 -3.86 -8.47
CA GLN A 89 15.43 -2.57 -8.76
C GLN A 89 15.32 -2.25 -10.25
N ARG A 90 15.11 -0.97 -10.56
CA ARG A 90 15.15 -0.36 -11.89
C ARG A 90 16.37 0.55 -12.02
N GLU A 91 16.76 0.86 -13.25
CA GLU A 91 17.95 1.68 -13.53
C GLU A 91 17.86 3.09 -12.92
N ASP A 92 16.65 3.64 -12.80
CA ASP A 92 16.35 4.97 -12.26
C ASP A 92 16.17 4.99 -10.73
N ASP A 93 16.25 3.84 -10.06
CA ASP A 93 16.08 3.78 -8.61
C ASP A 93 17.26 4.37 -7.86
N THR A 94 16.93 5.27 -6.94
CA THR A 94 17.86 5.90 -6.01
C THR A 94 17.38 5.69 -4.57
N ASP A 95 18.31 5.77 -3.61
CA ASP A 95 17.93 5.75 -2.21
C ASP A 95 17.29 7.08 -1.83
N THR A 96 16.19 7.00 -1.08
CA THR A 96 15.42 8.15 -0.58
C THR A 96 15.13 7.93 0.91
N LEU A 97 14.48 8.88 1.55
CA LEU A 97 14.02 8.74 2.94
C LEU A 97 13.05 7.56 3.14
N VAL A 98 12.36 7.13 2.07
CA VAL A 98 11.36 6.06 2.11
C VAL A 98 11.77 4.80 1.36
N THR A 99 12.73 4.90 0.43
CA THR A 99 13.17 3.78 -0.43
C THR A 99 14.64 3.46 -0.19
N GLN A 100 14.94 2.19 0.06
CA GLN A 100 16.31 1.67 0.16
C GLN A 100 16.54 0.55 -0.85
N ARG A 101 17.67 0.61 -1.55
CA ARG A 101 18.16 -0.45 -2.44
C ARG A 101 19.03 -1.42 -1.66
N ARG A 102 18.81 -2.72 -1.86
CA ARG A 102 19.62 -3.80 -1.27
C ARG A 102 19.79 -4.92 -2.30
N GLY A 103 20.99 -5.01 -2.88
CA GLY A 103 21.24 -5.93 -4.00
C GLY A 103 20.37 -5.56 -5.20
N MET A 104 19.61 -6.52 -5.74
CA MET A 104 18.74 -6.32 -6.90
C MET A 104 17.30 -5.88 -6.53
N LEU A 105 17.07 -5.47 -5.29
CA LEU A 105 15.74 -5.20 -4.74
C LEU A 105 15.64 -3.78 -4.18
N CYS A 106 14.48 -3.17 -4.36
CA CYS A 106 14.08 -1.91 -3.75
C CYS A 106 13.00 -2.16 -2.69
N PHE A 107 13.24 -1.68 -1.48
CA PHE A 107 12.31 -1.71 -0.36
C PHE A 107 11.78 -0.30 -0.14
N THR A 108 10.47 -0.11 -0.20
CA THR A 108 9.83 1.18 0.07
C THR A 108 8.96 1.06 1.31
N LYS A 109 9.33 1.81 2.35
CA LYS A 109 8.54 2.00 3.57
C LYS A 109 7.52 3.11 3.32
N ILE A 110 6.26 2.83 3.62
CA ILE A 110 5.15 3.73 3.34
C ILE A 110 4.50 4.08 4.67
N TRP A 111 4.47 5.37 5.00
CA TRP A 111 3.75 5.90 6.16
C TRP A 111 2.50 6.65 5.74
N LEU A 112 1.38 6.28 6.34
CA LEU A 112 0.06 6.83 6.06
C LEU A 112 -0.60 7.23 7.38
N SER A 113 -0.92 8.50 7.55
CA SER A 113 -1.54 9.04 8.77
C SER A 113 -3.00 9.38 8.50
N ALA A 114 -3.90 8.79 9.27
CA ALA A 114 -5.33 9.13 9.24
C ALA A 114 -5.62 10.36 10.13
N ASP A 115 -6.77 11.00 9.95
CA ASP A 115 -7.11 12.20 10.74
C ASP A 115 -7.53 11.82 12.17
N THR A 116 -8.09 10.63 12.34
CA THR A 116 -8.54 10.12 13.63
C THR A 116 -8.00 8.72 13.92
N ARG A 117 -8.05 8.32 15.20
CA ARG A 117 -7.68 6.96 15.63
C ARG A 117 -8.62 5.92 15.01
N GLU A 118 -9.90 6.26 14.94
CA GLU A 118 -10.97 5.40 14.43
C GLU A 118 -10.78 5.17 12.92
N GLU A 119 -10.48 6.22 12.16
CA GLU A 119 -10.13 6.08 10.73
C GLU A 119 -8.86 5.28 10.52
N LYS A 120 -7.82 5.47 11.35
CA LYS A 120 -6.61 4.64 11.28
C LYS A 120 -6.98 3.16 11.41
N GLN A 121 -7.77 2.81 12.42
CA GLN A 121 -8.16 1.41 12.65
C GLN A 121 -8.92 0.85 11.44
N LEU A 122 -9.90 1.61 10.95
CA LEU A 122 -10.69 1.25 9.78
C LEU A 122 -9.84 1.04 8.51
N TRP A 123 -8.82 1.88 8.29
CA TRP A 123 -7.87 1.72 7.19
C TRP A 123 -6.98 0.49 7.36
N MET A 124 -6.45 0.25 8.56
CA MET A 124 -5.64 -0.94 8.85
C MET A 124 -6.46 -2.21 8.62
N ASP A 125 -7.71 -2.26 9.09
CA ASP A 125 -8.59 -3.42 8.93
C ASP A 125 -8.83 -3.72 7.44
N SER A 126 -9.13 -2.70 6.63
CA SER A 126 -9.33 -2.88 5.19
C SER A 126 -8.04 -3.30 4.46
N LEU A 127 -6.89 -2.70 4.80
CA LEU A 127 -5.60 -3.10 4.20
C LEU A 127 -5.23 -4.53 4.60
N ASN A 128 -5.44 -4.91 5.85
CA ASN A 128 -5.14 -6.25 6.35
C ASN A 128 -6.06 -7.31 5.75
N GLN A 129 -7.36 -7.01 5.61
CA GLN A 129 -8.28 -7.90 4.90
C GLN A 129 -7.86 -8.09 3.44
N MET A 130 -7.47 -7.01 2.75
CA MET A 130 -6.96 -7.08 1.39
C MET A 130 -5.68 -7.94 1.28
N LEU A 131 -4.74 -7.78 2.20
CA LEU A 131 -3.53 -8.61 2.25
C LEU A 131 -3.85 -10.09 2.51
N LEU A 132 -4.81 -10.37 3.40
CA LEU A 132 -5.28 -11.72 3.70
C LEU A 132 -5.90 -12.37 2.46
N ASP A 133 -6.79 -11.65 1.77
CA ASP A 133 -7.42 -12.12 0.53
C ASP A 133 -6.33 -12.46 -0.50
N LEU A 134 -5.42 -11.52 -0.77
CA LEU A 134 -4.34 -11.69 -1.75
C LEU A 134 -3.45 -12.91 -1.45
N ARG A 135 -3.24 -13.26 -0.19
CA ARG A 135 -2.42 -14.42 0.21
C ARG A 135 -3.18 -15.73 0.15
N THR A 136 -4.43 -15.73 0.57
CA THR A 136 -5.29 -16.93 0.53
C THR A 136 -5.47 -17.43 -0.90
N TRP A 137 -5.57 -16.52 -1.87
CA TRP A 137 -5.67 -16.88 -3.29
C TRP A 137 -4.33 -17.27 -3.93
N LYS A 138 -3.19 -16.83 -3.38
CA LYS A 138 -1.87 -17.28 -3.82
C LYS A 138 -1.60 -18.74 -3.39
N THR A 139 -2.20 -19.20 -2.30
CA THR A 139 -1.94 -20.52 -1.71
C THR A 139 -2.90 -21.62 -2.17
N SER A 140 -3.96 -21.33 -2.93
CA SER A 140 -4.79 -22.39 -3.53
C SER A 140 -3.97 -23.16 -4.57
N PRO A 141 -3.58 -24.42 -4.30
CA PRO A 141 -2.90 -25.24 -5.29
C PRO A 141 -3.93 -25.54 -6.39
N GLY A 142 -3.55 -25.27 -7.64
CA GLY A 142 -4.32 -25.77 -8.78
C GLY A 142 -4.57 -27.25 -8.58
N LYS A 143 -5.84 -27.63 -8.50
CA LYS A 143 -6.30 -29.02 -8.41
C LYS A 143 -5.64 -29.79 -9.56
N VAL A 144 -4.58 -30.55 -9.27
CA VAL A 144 -4.00 -31.49 -10.22
C VAL A 144 -5.12 -32.47 -10.56
N ARG A 145 -5.66 -32.36 -11.78
CA ARG A 145 -6.54 -33.39 -12.33
C ARG A 145 -5.67 -34.64 -12.48
N SER A 146 -5.78 -35.56 -11.53
CA SER A 146 -5.38 -36.95 -11.73
C SER A 146 -6.21 -37.49 -12.89
N GLN A 147 -5.54 -37.75 -14.02
CA GLN A 147 -6.07 -38.62 -15.05
C GLN A 147 -5.99 -40.05 -14.52
N VAL A 148 -7.14 -40.71 -14.40
CA VAL A 148 -7.30 -42.15 -14.55
C VAL A 148 -8.41 -42.34 -15.57
#